data_AF-A0A6L9ZC57-F1
#
_entry.id   AF-A0A6L9ZC57-F1
#
_cell.length_a   1.000
_cell.length_b   1.000
_cell.length_c   1.000
_cell.angle_alpha   90.00
_cell.angle_beta   90.00
_cell.angle_gamma   90.00
#
_symmetry.space_group_name_H-M   'P 1'
#
loop_
_entity.id
_entity.type
_entity.pdbx_description
1 polymer ?
#
loop_
_entity_poly.entity_id
_entity_poly.type
_entity_poly.pdbx_seq_one_letter_code
_entity_poly.pdbx_strand_id
1 'polypeptide(L)' 'MSSQTQKKSKKKMKGIPVLYDELKRPHNVMFTDSVWKWLQLSAKESGTSVGEFIERWARSQIEDTTG' A
#
# COMPACT_ATOMS: atom_id res chain seq x y z
N MET A 1 3.32 8.67 35.18
CA MET A 1 3.13 7.35 34.55
C MET A 1 2.14 7.53 33.41
N SER A 2 2.60 7.97 32.24
CA SER A 2 1.71 8.31 31.13
C SER A 2 1.50 7.10 30.23
N SER A 3 0.25 6.73 30.08
CA SER A 3 -0.27 5.49 29.49
C SER A 3 0.25 5.26 28.07
N GLN A 4 0.92 4.11 27.86
CA GLN A 4 1.24 3.60 26.52
C GLN A 4 -0.07 3.20 25.82
N THR A 5 -0.47 3.99 24.82
CA THR A 5 -1.57 3.66 23.93
C THR A 5 -1.23 2.38 23.18
N GLN A 6 -1.85 1.27 23.58
CA GLN A 6 -1.69 -0.02 22.92
C GLN A 6 -2.09 0.09 21.44
N LYS A 7 -1.10 0.06 20.54
CA LYS A 7 -1.31 -0.15 19.10
C LYS A 7 -1.98 -1.52 18.93
N LYS A 8 -3.30 -1.54 18.73
CA LYS A 8 -4.04 -2.76 18.37
C LYS A 8 -3.45 -3.31 17.07
N SER A 9 -2.76 -4.44 17.15
CA SER A 9 -2.32 -5.21 15.99
C SER A 9 -3.53 -5.68 15.19
N LYS A 10 -3.93 -4.94 14.16
CA LYS A 10 -4.95 -5.37 13.20
C LYS A 10 -4.42 -6.62 12.48
N LYS A 11 -5.10 -7.76 12.65
CA LYS A 11 -4.85 -8.99 11.90
C LYS A 11 -4.97 -8.66 10.41
N LYS A 12 -3.87 -8.84 9.67
CA LYS A 12 -3.83 -8.67 8.21
C LYS A 12 -4.66 -9.79 7.57
N MET A 13 -5.83 -9.47 7.02
CA MET A 13 -6.59 -10.38 6.16
C MET A 13 -6.12 -10.22 4.71
N LYS A 14 -5.88 -11.33 4.03
CA LYS A 14 -5.41 -11.36 2.64
C LYS A 14 -6.53 -10.84 1.75
N GLY A 15 -6.33 -9.68 1.12
CA GLY A 15 -7.31 -9.07 0.20
C GLY A 15 -8.01 -7.80 0.71
N ILE A 16 -7.75 -7.37 1.95
CA ILE A 16 -8.36 -6.16 2.52
C ILE A 16 -7.25 -5.13 2.83
N PRO A 17 -7.33 -3.88 2.34
CA PRO A 17 -6.41 -2.82 2.73
C PRO A 17 -6.48 -2.62 4.25
N VAL A 18 -5.32 -2.64 4.91
CA VAL A 18 -5.24 -2.54 6.38
C VAL A 18 -5.52 -1.11 6.87
N LEU A 19 -5.43 -0.14 5.95
CA LEU A 19 -5.34 1.29 6.24
C LEU A 19 -6.55 2.11 5.76
N TYR A 20 -7.39 1.60 4.85
CA TYR A 20 -8.48 2.36 4.24
C TYR A 20 -9.77 1.53 4.15
N ASP A 21 -10.90 2.12 4.48
CA ASP A 21 -12.23 1.48 4.57
C ASP A 21 -12.87 1.19 3.18
N GLU A 22 -12.07 1.25 2.10
CA GLU A 22 -12.53 1.05 0.73
C GLU A 22 -12.23 -0.38 0.26
N LEU A 23 -13.24 -1.05 -0.29
CA LEU A 23 -13.08 -2.37 -0.91
C LEU A 23 -12.23 -2.26 -2.18
N LYS A 24 -11.07 -2.92 -2.20
CA LYS A 24 -10.23 -3.02 -3.41
C LYS A 24 -11.03 -3.70 -4.53
N ARG A 25 -11.16 -3.01 -5.66
CA ARG A 25 -11.68 -3.59 -6.90
C ARG A 25 -10.50 -4.08 -7.76
N PRO A 26 -10.64 -5.21 -8.49
CA PRO A 26 -9.59 -5.66 -9.37
C PRO A 26 -9.43 -4.68 -10.54
N HIS A 27 -8.24 -4.07 -10.64
CA HIS A 27 -7.84 -3.25 -11.77
C HIS A 27 -6.66 -3.95 -12.45
N ASN A 28 -6.80 -4.29 -13.73
CA ASN A 28 -5.71 -4.88 -14.50
C ASN A 28 -4.86 -3.76 -15.09
N VAL A 29 -3.58 -3.71 -14.70
CA VAL A 29 -2.59 -2.78 -15.25
C VAL A 29 -1.49 -3.62 -15.88
N MET A 30 -1.13 -3.30 -17.13
CA MET A 30 -0.04 -3.97 -17.84
C MET A 30 1.24 -3.18 -17.66
N PHE A 31 2.31 -3.86 -17.25
CA PHE A 31 3.64 -3.30 -17.10
C PHE A 31 4.63 -4.04 -18.01
N THR A 32 5.71 -3.36 -18.39
CA THR A 32 6.88 -4.02 -18.99
C THR A 32 7.62 -4.83 -17.91
N ASP A 33 8.36 -5.86 -18.32
CA ASP A 33 9.09 -6.74 -17.39
C ASP A 33 10.08 -5.99 -16.49
N SER A 34 10.72 -4.94 -17.01
CA SER A 34 11.67 -4.12 -16.24
C SER A 34 10.96 -3.34 -15.12
N VAL A 35 9.82 -2.73 -15.44
CA VAL A 35 9.00 -1.96 -14.48
C VAL A 35 8.38 -2.91 -13.45
N TRP A 36 7.91 -4.08 -13.87
CA TRP A 36 7.34 -5.07 -12.95
C TRP A 36 8.37 -5.57 -11.95
N LYS A 37 9.58 -5.91 -12.39
CA LYS A 37 10.67 -6.31 -11.49
C LYS A 37 11.03 -5.22 -10.50
N TRP A 38 11.11 -3.97 -10.96
CA TRP A 38 11.36 -2.83 -10.08
C TRP A 38 10.26 -2.68 -9.02
N LEU A 39 8.99 -2.74 -9.43
CA LEU A 39 7.85 -2.69 -8.50
C LEU A 39 7.88 -3.81 -7.46
N GLN A 40 8.24 -5.03 -7.86
CA GLN A 40 8.41 -6.16 -6.94
C GLN A 40 9.52 -5.92 -5.91
N LEU A 41 10.65 -5.36 -6.33
CA LEU A 41 11.76 -5.03 -5.45
C LEU A 41 11.38 -3.93 -4.47
N SER A 42 10.84 -2.80 -4.96
CA SER A 42 10.42 -1.67 -4.14
C SER A 42 9.35 -2.05 -3.10
N ALA A 43 8.42 -2.92 -3.49
CA ALA A 43 7.42 -3.44 -2.57
C ALA A 43 8.04 -4.34 -1.48
N LYS A 44 9.02 -5.18 -1.85
CA LYS A 44 9.76 -6.02 -0.90
C LYS A 44 10.55 -5.20 0.10
N GLU A 45 11.25 -4.15 -0.35
CA GLU A 45 11.97 -3.21 0.52
C GLU A 45 11.04 -2.50 1.50
N SER A 46 9.84 -2.14 1.04
CA SER A 46 8.80 -1.50 1.85
C SER A 46 8.01 -2.48 2.75
N GLY A 47 8.33 -3.77 2.72
CA GLY A 47 7.64 -4.81 3.48
C GLY A 47 6.15 -4.94 3.15
N THR A 48 5.77 -4.61 1.91
CA THR A 48 4.37 -4.50 1.47
C THR A 48 4.13 -5.27 0.16
N SER A 49 2.87 -5.39 -0.27
CA SER A 49 2.54 -5.96 -1.58
C SER A 49 2.67 -4.92 -2.68
N VAL A 50 2.93 -5.35 -3.92
CA VAL A 50 3.05 -4.43 -5.08
C VAL A 50 1.80 -3.55 -5.24
N GLY A 51 0.60 -4.09 -5.05
CA GLY A 51 -0.63 -3.30 -5.10
C GLY A 51 -0.69 -2.22 -4.00
N GLU A 52 -0.32 -2.54 -2.77
CA GLU A 52 -0.29 -1.56 -1.69
C GLU A 52 0.82 -0.52 -1.89
N PHE A 53 1.95 -0.91 -2.49
CA PHE A 53 3.03 0.00 -2.84
C PHE A 53 2.55 1.04 -3.88
N ILE A 54 1.88 0.57 -4.94
CA ILE A 54 1.31 1.44 -5.98
C ILE A 54 0.23 2.36 -5.40
N GLU A 55 -0.65 1.85 -4.53
CA GLU A 55 -1.69 2.68 -3.90
C GLU A 55 -1.10 3.78 -3.02
N ARG A 56 -0.07 3.47 -2.22
CA ARG A 56 0.63 4.49 -1.42
C ARG A 56 1.29 5.56 -2.28
N TRP A 57 1.95 5.13 -3.36
CA TRP A 57 2.56 6.06 -4.30
C TRP A 57 1.50 6.96 -4.96
N ALA A 58 0.42 6.38 -5.47
CA ALA A 58 -0.67 7.13 -6.09
C ALA A 58 -1.33 8.12 -5.12
N ARG A 59 -1.54 7.74 -3.85
CA ARG A 59 -2.09 8.66 -2.84
C ARG A 59 -1.15 9.82 -2.53
N SER A 60 0.16 9.57 -2.41
CA SER A 60 1.13 10.66 -2.21
C SER A 60 1.06 11.68 -3.35
N GLN A 61 0.89 11.24 -4.61
CA GLN A 61 0.75 12.18 -5.71
C GLN A 61 -0.55 13.00 -5.67
N ILE A 62 -1.66 12.43 -5.17
CA ILE A 62 -2.92 13.16 -4.98
C ILE A 62 -2.78 14.24 -3.90
N GLU A 63 -2.09 13.91 -2.80
CA GLU A 63 -1.82 14.87 -1.71
C GLU A 63 -0.93 16.03 -2.18
N ASP A 64 0.13 15.73 -2.94
CA ASP A 64 1.02 16.75 -3.54
C ASP A 64 0.32 17.61 -4.62
N THR A 65 -0.65 17.06 -5.35
CA THR A 65 -1.36 17.79 -6.44
C THR A 65 -2.46 18.72 -5.89
N THR A 66 -2.86 18.56 -4.63
CA THR A 66 -3.91 19.39 -3.99
C THR A 66 -3.33 20.51 -3.12
N GLY A 67 -2.00 20.72 -3.18
CA GLY A 67 -1.27 21.78 -2.46
C GLY A 67 -1.28 23.13 -3.15
#